data_AF-A0A4Q9RUJ7-F1
#
_entry.id   AF-A0A4Q9RUJ7-F1
#
_cell.length_a   1.000
_cell.length_b   1.000
_cell.length_c   1.000
_cell.angle_alpha   90.00
_cell.angle_beta   90.00
_cell.angle_gamma   90.00
#
_symmetry.space_group_name_H-M   'P 1'
#
loop_
_entity.id
_entity.type
_entity.pdbx_description
1 polymer ?
#
loop_
_entity_poly.entity_id
_entity_poly.type
_entity_poly.pdbx_seq_one_letter_code
_entity_poly.pdbx_strand_id
1 'polypeptide(L)' 'MGLSLLCMFLGPTLIYIAFSNQEKPLYIPILIIGCLICGLAIFFAFKGLKTILDSMFNN' A
#
# COMPACT_ATOMS: atom_id res chain seq x y z
N MET A 1 -12.64 -1.95 -1.38
CA MET A 1 -11.99 -0.77 -0.75
C MET A 1 -11.33 -1.06 0.61
N GLY A 2 -11.76 -2.06 1.40
CA GLY A 2 -11.13 -2.34 2.70
C GLY A 2 -9.63 -2.68 2.61
N LEU A 3 -9.23 -3.47 1.63
CA LEU A 3 -7.83 -3.86 1.44
C LEU A 3 -6.91 -2.69 1.07
N SER A 4 -7.36 -1.75 0.25
CA SER A 4 -6.57 -0.56 -0.10
C SER A 4 -6.34 0.34 1.11
N LEU A 5 -7.35 0.51 1.98
CA LEU A 5 -7.21 1.26 3.23
C LEU A 5 -6.17 0.62 4.15
N LEU A 6 -6.23 -0.70 4.35
CA LEU A 6 -5.25 -1.42 5.16
C LEU A 6 -3.83 -1.25 4.60
N CYS A 7 -3.65 -1.40 3.29
CA CYS A 7 -2.35 -1.22 2.65
C CYS A 7 -1.83 0.23 2.73
N MET A 8 -2.72 1.24 2.71
CA MET A 8 -2.35 2.65 2.86
C MET A 8 -1.76 2.98 4.23
N PHE A 9 -2.14 2.26 5.29
CA PHE A 9 -1.53 2.41 6.62
C PHE A 9 -0.33 1.48 6.82
N LEU A 10 -0.42 0.23 6.34
CA LEU A 10 0.64 -0.77 6.49
C LEU A 10 1.92 -0.42 5.72
N GLY A 11 1.81 0.05 4.48
CA GLY A 11 2.97 0.38 3.64
C GLY A 11 3.88 1.44 4.27
N PRO A 12 3.37 2.64 4.60
CA PRO A 12 4.14 3.69 5.27
C PRO A 12 4.66 3.26 6.65
N THR A 13 3.88 2.48 7.40
CA THR A 13 4.30 1.95 8.71
C THR A 13 5.51 1.02 8.57
N LEU A 14 5.51 0.10 7.60
CA LEU A 14 6.63 -0.79 7.32
C LEU A 14 7.87 -0.01 6.87
N ILE A 15 7.70 1.02 6.04
CA ILE A 15 8.80 1.91 5.63
C ILE A 15 9.37 2.66 6.83
N TYR A 16 8.52 3.18 7.73
CA TYR A 16 8.95 3.83 8.97
C TYR A 16 9.75 2.88 9.86
N ILE A 17 9.25 1.65 10.06
CA ILE A 17 9.95 0.61 10.83
C ILE A 17 11.31 0.28 10.21
N ALA A 18 11.38 0.17 8.87
CA ALA A 18 12.65 -0.05 8.17
C ALA A 18 13.63 1.10 8.44
N PHE A 19 13.22 2.36 8.26
CA PHE A 19 14.08 3.51 8.51
C PHE A 19 14.48 3.69 9.98
N SER A 20 13.68 3.23 10.95
CA SER A 20 14.09 3.20 12.35
C SER A 20 15.08 2.06 12.69
N ASN A 21 15.28 1.09 11.80
CA ASN A 21 16.10 -0.11 12.03
C ASN A 21 17.17 -0.31 10.95
N GLN A 22 17.78 0.78 10.46
CA GLN A 22 18.75 0.75 9.35
C GLN A 22 19.97 -0.15 9.59
N GLU A 23 20.36 -0.37 10.84
CA GLU A 23 21.52 -1.17 11.22
C GLU A 23 21.25 -2.68 11.21
N LYS A 24 19.98 -3.09 11.04
CA LYS A 24 19.59 -4.50 11.00
C LYS A 24 19.71 -5.04 9.57
N PRO A 25 20.13 -6.30 9.38
CA PRO A 25 20.19 -6.93 8.06
C PRO A 25 18.82 -7.03 7.36
N LEU A 26 17.73 -6.91 8.12
CA LEU A 26 16.36 -6.91 7.60
C LEU A 26 15.92 -5.54 7.04
N TYR A 27 16.73 -4.49 7.13
CA TYR A 27 16.43 -3.15 6.62
C TYR A 27 16.00 -3.17 5.13
N ILE A 28 16.88 -3.70 4.27
CA ILE A 28 16.66 -3.73 2.82
C ILE A 28 15.41 -4.57 2.46
N PRO A 29 15.22 -5.79 2.98
CA PRO A 29 14.00 -6.57 2.75
C PRO A 29 12.71 -5.84 3.15
N ILE A 30 12.65 -5.24 4.34
CA ILE A 30 11.44 -4.57 4.84
C ILE A 30 11.14 -3.32 4.01
N LEU A 31 12.18 -2.57 3.61
CA LEU A 31 12.03 -1.38 2.77
C LEU A 31 11.42 -1.74 1.40
N ILE A 32 11.90 -2.81 0.76
CA ILE A 32 11.37 -3.29 -0.53
C ILE A 32 9.89 -3.69 -0.37
N ILE A 33 9.56 -4.47 0.66
CA ILE A 33 8.18 -4.89 0.94
C ILE A 33 7.27 -3.68 1.18
N GLY A 34 7.74 -2.70 1.96
CA GLY A 34 7.00 -1.46 2.21
C GLY A 34 6.68 -0.69 0.93
N CYS A 35 7.65 -0.51 0.04
CA CYS A 35 7.45 0.13 -1.26
C CYS A 35 6.46 -0.64 -2.16
N LEU A 36 6.55 -1.97 -2.20
CA LEU A 36 5.62 -2.80 -2.97
C LEU A 36 4.19 -2.68 -2.44
N ILE A 37 4.00 -2.71 -1.12
CA ILE A 37 2.68 -2.55 -0.49
C ILE A 37 2.09 -1.18 -0.79
N CYS A 38 2.90 -0.10 -0.75
CA CYS A 38 2.45 1.23 -1.14
C CYS A 38 1.99 1.27 -2.61
N GLY A 39 2.74 0.67 -3.53
CA GLY A 39 2.34 0.58 -4.95
C GLY A 39 1.03 -0.19 -5.15
N LEU A 40 0.88 -1.32 -4.46
CA LEU A 40 -0.36 -2.11 -4.49
C LEU A 40 -1.55 -1.34 -3.89
N ALA A 41 -1.34 -0.57 -2.83
CA ALA A 41 -2.38 0.25 -2.22
C ALA A 41 -2.96 1.25 -3.22
N ILE A 42 -2.08 1.93 -3.98
CA ILE A 42 -2.46 2.88 -5.03
C ILE A 42 -3.27 2.15 -6.12
N PHE A 43 -2.76 1.01 -6.61
CA PHE A 43 -3.47 0.22 -7.63
C PHE A 43 -4.88 -0.19 -7.18
N PHE A 44 -5.02 -0.73 -5.97
CA PHE A 44 -6.32 -1.13 -5.44
C PHE A 44 -7.25 0.06 -5.17
N ALA A 45 -6.71 1.23 -4.80
CA ALA A 45 -7.50 2.44 -4.63
C ALA A 45 -8.12 2.89 -5.97
N PHE A 46 -7.31 2.95 -7.04
CA PHE A 46 -7.82 3.29 -8.38
C PHE A 46 -8.82 2.25 -8.91
N LYS A 47 -8.53 0.96 -8.73
CA LYS A 47 -9.46 -0.11 -9.11
C LYS A 47 -10.78 0.02 -8.35
N GLY A 48 -10.72 0.27 -7.04
CA GLY A 48 -11.90 0.48 -6.20
C GLY A 48 -12.73 1.69 -6.63
N LEU A 49 -12.07 2.83 -6.89
CA LEU A 49 -12.73 4.03 -7.42
C LEU A 49 -13.41 3.75 -8.77
N LYS A 50 -12.73 3.05 -9.69
CA LYS A 50 -13.31 2.66 -10.98
C LYS A 50 -14.55 1.79 -10.82
N THR A 51 -14.52 0.80 -9.93
CA THR A 51 -15.70 -0.03 -9.64
C THR A 51 -16.88 0.79 -9.12
N ILE A 52 -16.64 1.80 -8.28
CA ILE A 52 -17.69 2.68 -7.78
C ILE A 52 -18.24 3.55 -8.90
N LEU A 53 -17.36 4.15 -9.72
CA LEU A 53 -17.76 4.96 -10.86
C LEU A 53 -18.58 4.15 -11.87
N ASP A 54 -18.11 2.96 -12.25
CA ASP A 54 -18.84 2.06 -13.17
C ASP A 54 -20.22 1.69 -12.57
N SER A 55 -20.30 1.44 -11.26
CA SER A 55 -21.58 1.14 -10.58
C SER A 55 -22.53 2.35 -10.50
N MET A 56 -21.99 3.56 -10.30
CA MET A 56 -22.78 4.78 -10.19
C MET A 56 -23.28 5.27 -11.55
N PHE A 57 -22.47 5.12 -12.59
CA PHE A 57 -22.79 5.59 -13.94
C PHE A 57 -23.37 4.48 -14.84
N ASN A 58 -23.56 3.27 -14.29
CA ASN A 58 -24.26 2.14 -14.90
C ASN A 58 -23.89 1.91 -16.37
N ASN A 59 -22.59 1.77 -16.63
CA ASN A 59 -22.03 1.46 -17.96
C ASN A 59 -21.38 0.08 -17.95
#